data_AF-A0AA92EQR3-F1
#
_entry.id   AF-A0AA92EQR3-F1
#
_cell.length_a   1.000
_cell.length_b   1.000
_cell.length_c   1.000
_cell.angle_alpha   90.00
_cell.angle_beta   90.00
_cell.angle_gamma   90.00
#
_symmetry.space_group_name_H-M   'P 1'
#
loop_
_entity.id
_entity.type
_entity.pdbx_description
1 polymer ?
#
loop_
_entity_poly.entity_id
_entity_poly.type
_entity_poly.pdbx_seq_one_letter_code
_entity_poly.pdbx_strand_id
1 'polypeptide(L)'
;MANSNSGRHTFTFEGGEQLTTIGATFFVSYLYHMRVDSTHRKWESIKTKNSRISTINRSEYYHRDWLNHIGSMSDANLNKNTLGLDAATVKKMALAIQKVL
;
A
#
# COMPACT_ATOMS: atom_id res chain seq x y z
N MET A 1 19.34 12.95 -27.24
CA MET A 1 17.92 12.91 -26.82
C MET A 1 17.88 12.74 -25.31
N ALA A 2 17.64 13.81 -24.56
CA ALA A 2 17.45 13.73 -23.12
C ALA A 2 16.01 13.29 -22.86
N ASN A 3 15.80 11.99 -22.58
CA ASN A 3 14.49 11.50 -22.20
C ASN A 3 14.30 11.83 -20.72
N SER A 4 13.42 12.77 -20.43
CA SER A 4 13.00 13.18 -19.09
C SER A 4 12.36 11.99 -18.38
N ASN A 5 13.20 11.17 -17.75
CA ASN A 5 12.79 10.03 -16.95
C ASN A 5 11.95 10.59 -15.79
N SER A 6 10.63 10.61 -15.98
CA SER A 6 9.64 10.92 -14.95
C SER A 6 9.66 9.73 -14.00
N GLY A 7 10.75 9.66 -13.21
CA GLY A 7 11.21 8.49 -12.49
C GLY A 7 10.16 8.06 -11.48
N ARG A 8 9.25 7.20 -11.93
CA ARG A 8 8.32 6.53 -11.04
C ARG A 8 9.18 5.73 -10.06
N HIS A 9 9.09 6.06 -8.78
CA HIS A 9 9.80 5.33 -7.74
C HIS A 9 9.24 3.90 -7.68
N THR A 10 9.93 2.98 -8.34
CA THR A 10 9.64 1.56 -8.30
C THR A 10 10.40 0.96 -7.13
N PHE A 11 9.70 0.23 -6.27
CA PHE A 11 10.35 -0.55 -5.23
C PHE A 11 11.25 -1.63 -5.87
N THR A 12 12.48 -1.78 -5.39
CA THR A 12 13.52 -2.65 -5.99
C THR A 12 13.49 -4.10 -5.49
N PHE A 13 12.38 -4.53 -4.89
CA PHE A 13 12.18 -5.90 -4.39
C PHE A 13 11.08 -6.64 -5.16
N GLU A 14 10.96 -7.95 -4.96
CA GLU A 14 9.99 -8.79 -5.65
C GLU A 14 8.53 -8.33 -5.42
N GLY A 15 7.75 -8.19 -6.49
CA GLY A 15 6.42 -7.59 -6.40
C GLY A 15 6.40 -6.06 -6.20
N GLY A 16 7.57 -5.41 -6.15
CA GLY A 16 7.71 -3.98 -5.88
C GLY A 16 7.04 -3.08 -6.93
N GLU A 17 7.05 -3.50 -8.20
CA GLU A 17 6.36 -2.78 -9.29
C GLU A 17 4.83 -2.75 -9.08
N GLN A 18 4.26 -3.87 -8.67
CA GLN A 18 2.85 -4.00 -8.33
C GLN A 18 2.52 -3.11 -7.13
N LEU A 19 3.34 -3.12 -6.08
CA LEU A 19 3.12 -2.25 -4.91
C LEU A 19 3.23 -0.77 -5.26
N THR A 20 4.16 -0.38 -6.15
CA THR A 20 4.25 0.98 -6.69
C THR A 20 3.00 1.35 -7.52
N THR A 21 2.38 0.37 -8.18
CA THR A 21 1.12 0.55 -8.93
C THR A 21 -0.09 0.71 -8.02
N ILE A 22 -0.16 -0.12 -6.97
CA ILE A 22 -1.24 -0.10 -5.99
C ILE A 22 -1.12 1.11 -5.07
N GLY A 23 0.09 1.51 -4.70
CA GLY A 23 0.38 2.47 -3.64
C GLY A 23 0.31 1.82 -2.25
N ALA A 24 1.40 1.92 -1.48
CA ALA A 24 1.56 1.31 -0.17
C ALA A 24 0.42 1.62 0.81
N THR A 25 0.02 2.89 0.93
CA THR A 25 -1.06 3.29 1.85
C THR A 25 -2.42 2.79 1.39
N PHE A 26 -2.68 2.73 0.08
CA PHE A 26 -3.92 2.16 -0.43
C PHE A 26 -4.01 0.67 -0.12
N PHE A 27 -2.91 -0.06 -0.36
CA PHE A 27 -2.80 -1.48 -0.04
C PHE A 27 -3.12 -1.76 1.43
N VAL A 28 -2.46 -1.07 2.37
CA VAL A 28 -2.72 -1.23 3.81
C VAL A 28 -4.15 -0.85 4.16
N SER A 29 -4.63 0.28 3.63
CA SER A 29 -6.00 0.77 3.91
C SER A 29 -7.07 -0.23 3.48
N TYR A 30 -6.95 -0.81 2.29
CA TYR A 30 -7.89 -1.81 1.80
C TYR A 30 -7.78 -3.14 2.56
N LEU A 31 -6.56 -3.64 2.80
CA LEU A 31 -6.37 -4.93 3.45
C LEU A 31 -6.78 -4.88 4.94
N TYR A 32 -6.59 -3.74 5.60
CA TYR A 32 -7.10 -3.51 6.96
C TYR A 32 -8.63 -3.58 7.02
N HIS A 33 -9.31 -2.98 6.03
CA HIS A 33 -10.76 -3.10 5.90
C HIS A 33 -11.21 -4.55 5.77
N MET A 34 -10.51 -5.31 4.95
CA MET A 34 -10.85 -6.71 4.66
C MET A 34 -10.61 -7.66 5.83
N ARG A 35 -9.59 -7.42 6.66
CA ARG A 35 -9.08 -8.40 7.63
C ARG A 35 -9.20 -8.00 9.10
N VAL A 36 -9.33 -6.70 9.40
CA VAL A 36 -9.25 -6.19 10.78
C VAL A 36 -10.47 -5.37 11.16
N ASP A 37 -10.88 -4.41 10.32
CA ASP A 37 -11.96 -3.48 10.63
C ASP A 37 -12.76 -3.11 9.38
N SER A 38 -13.90 -3.78 9.19
CA SER A 38 -14.80 -3.54 8.07
C SER A 38 -15.41 -2.14 8.04
N THR A 39 -15.31 -1.35 9.11
CA THR A 39 -15.79 0.04 9.13
C THR A 39 -14.79 1.03 8.53
N HIS A 40 -13.52 0.62 8.37
CA HIS A 40 -12.50 1.45 7.76
C HIS A 40 -12.73 1.60 6.25
N ARG A 41 -13.06 2.82 5.80
CA ARG A 41 -13.44 3.10 4.39
C ARG A 41 -12.57 4.12 3.69
N LYS A 42 -11.43 4.52 4.26
CA LYS A 42 -10.57 5.56 3.65
C LYS A 42 -10.14 5.23 2.22
N TRP A 43 -9.91 3.96 1.90
CA TRP A 43 -9.53 3.49 0.56
C TRP A 43 -10.61 3.76 -0.52
N GLU A 44 -11.87 3.93 -0.13
CA GLU A 44 -13.00 3.93 -1.06
C GLU A 44 -13.10 5.20 -1.92
N SER A 45 -12.55 6.33 -1.47
CA SER A 45 -12.58 7.60 -2.20
C SER A 45 -11.64 7.63 -3.42
N ILE A 46 -10.75 6.65 -3.55
CA ILE A 46 -9.77 6.59 -4.63
C ILE A 46 -10.44 6.13 -5.92
N LYS A 47 -10.38 6.99 -6.95
CA LYS A 47 -10.98 6.74 -8.28
C LYS A 47 -10.50 5.43 -8.93
N THR A 48 -9.23 5.08 -8.75
CA THR A 48 -8.61 3.87 -9.33
C THR A 48 -8.70 2.63 -8.43
N LYS A 49 -9.60 2.63 -7.42
CA LYS A 49 -9.71 1.53 -6.45
C LYS A 49 -9.90 0.15 -7.09
N ASN A 50 -10.75 0.02 -8.11
CA ASN A 50 -11.06 -1.28 -8.73
C ASN A 50 -9.83 -1.93 -9.38
N SER A 51 -9.02 -1.16 -10.12
CA SER A 51 -7.80 -1.71 -10.73
C SER A 51 -6.76 -2.07 -9.68
N ARG A 52 -6.61 -1.25 -8.63
CA ARG A 52 -5.71 -1.53 -7.51
C ARG A 52 -6.12 -2.80 -6.76
N ILE A 53 -7.41 -2.97 -6.45
CA ILE A 53 -7.96 -4.17 -5.80
C ILE A 53 -7.71 -5.42 -6.65
N SER A 54 -7.95 -5.34 -7.96
CA SER A 54 -7.66 -6.46 -8.87
C SER A 54 -6.18 -6.86 -8.85
N THR A 55 -5.27 -5.89 -8.78
CA THR A 55 -3.83 -6.19 -8.65
C THR A 55 -3.50 -6.78 -7.27
N ILE A 56 -4.09 -6.27 -6.18
CA ILE A 56 -3.92 -6.81 -4.82
C ILE A 56 -4.32 -8.29 -4.78
N ASN A 57 -5.51 -8.63 -5.29
CA ASN A 57 -6.04 -9.99 -5.24
C ASN A 57 -5.20 -10.97 -6.06
N ARG A 58 -4.63 -10.54 -7.20
CA ARG A 58 -3.74 -11.37 -8.03
C ARG A 58 -2.31 -11.48 -7.49
N SER A 59 -1.97 -10.70 -6.46
CA SER A 59 -0.62 -10.59 -5.90
C SER A 59 -0.57 -11.02 -4.43
N GLU A 60 -1.48 -11.90 -3.99
CA GLU A 60 -1.62 -12.32 -2.58
C GLU A 60 -0.33 -12.86 -1.98
N TYR A 61 0.44 -13.60 -2.78
CA TYR A 61 1.72 -14.18 -2.38
C TYR A 61 2.77 -13.13 -1.93
N TYR A 62 2.65 -11.87 -2.34
CA TYR A 62 3.55 -10.79 -1.90
C TYR A 62 3.07 -10.02 -0.66
N HIS A 63 1.83 -10.24 -0.18
CA HIS A 63 1.23 -9.34 0.81
C HIS A 63 2.04 -9.27 2.11
N ARG A 64 2.56 -10.39 2.59
CA ARG A 64 3.36 -10.43 3.82
C ARG A 64 4.66 -9.62 3.68
N ASP A 65 5.36 -9.77 2.57
CA ASP A 65 6.60 -9.02 2.31
C ASP A 65 6.35 -7.53 2.13
N TRP A 66 5.27 -7.16 1.45
CA TRP A 66 4.86 -5.76 1.33
C TRP A 66 4.53 -5.14 2.69
N LEU A 67 3.80 -5.85 3.56
CA LEU A 67 3.49 -5.37 4.90
C LEU A 67 4.76 -5.17 5.74
N ASN A 68 5.73 -6.08 5.64
CA ASN A 68 7.02 -5.95 6.32
C ASN A 68 7.77 -4.71 5.84
N HIS A 69 7.88 -4.54 4.51
CA HIS A 69 8.53 -3.37 3.92
C HIS A 69 7.86 -2.06 4.36
N ILE A 70 6.53 -2.02 4.35
CA ILE A 70 5.75 -0.86 4.77
C ILE A 70 5.96 -0.53 6.25
N GLY A 71 6.07 -1.54 7.12
CA GLY A 71 6.42 -1.35 8.52
C GLY A 71 7.76 -0.64 8.72
N SER A 72 8.73 -0.92 7.85
CA SER A 72 10.08 -0.31 7.87
C SER A 72 10.24 0.99 7.08
N MET A 73 9.22 1.41 6.30
CA MET A 73 9.33 2.60 5.45
C MET A 73 9.45 3.90 6.26
N SER A 74 10.11 4.91 5.69
CA SER A 74 10.21 6.24 6.32
C SER A 74 8.86 6.95 6.37
N ASP A 75 8.65 7.70 7.44
CA ASP A 75 7.39 8.42 7.65
C ASP A 75 7.14 9.47 6.57
N ALA A 76 8.21 10.14 6.12
CA ALA A 76 8.16 11.09 5.02
C ALA A 76 7.63 10.47 3.71
N ASN A 77 7.90 9.18 3.46
CA ASN A 77 7.39 8.50 2.28
C ASN A 77 5.92 8.09 2.45
N LEU A 78 5.54 7.60 3.63
CA LEU A 78 4.17 7.22 3.90
C LEU A 78 3.23 8.43 3.94
N ASN A 79 3.67 9.57 4.47
CA ASN A 79 2.87 10.79 4.60
C ASN A 79 2.54 11.48 3.26
N LYS A 80 3.13 11.05 2.14
CA LYS A 80 2.83 11.57 0.79
C LYS A 80 1.48 11.07 0.23
N ASN A 81 0.75 10.24 0.97
CA ASN A 81 -0.50 9.66 0.51
C ASN A 81 -1.66 10.67 0.48
N THR A 82 -2.60 10.47 -0.43
CA THR A 82 -3.81 11.30 -0.56
C THR A 82 -4.98 10.79 0.29
N LEU A 83 -4.75 9.81 1.18
CA LEU A 83 -5.77 9.19 2.03
C LEU A 83 -5.87 9.88 3.40
N GLY A 84 -5.00 10.85 3.69
CA GLY A 84 -4.96 11.54 4.99
C GLY A 84 -4.69 10.58 6.14
N LEU A 85 -3.87 9.56 5.90
CA LEU A 85 -3.36 8.64 6.93
C LEU A 85 -1.92 9.03 7.24
N ASP A 86 -1.62 9.28 8.51
CA ASP A 86 -0.23 9.48 8.93
C ASP A 86 0.53 8.15 8.94
N ALA A 87 1.86 8.25 8.86
CA ALA A 87 2.77 7.10 8.82
C ALA A 87 2.61 6.14 10.01
N ALA A 88 2.40 6.67 11.22
CA ALA A 88 2.25 5.85 12.42
C ALA A 88 0.97 5.00 12.33
N THR A 89 -0.13 5.61 11.88
CA THR A 89 -1.39 4.92 11.62
C THR A 89 -1.21 3.83 10.55
N VAL A 90 -0.54 4.14 9.43
CA VAL A 90 -0.27 3.14 8.37
C VAL A 90 0.55 1.97 8.89
N LYS A 91 1.63 2.22 9.63
CA LYS A 91 2.47 1.17 10.23
C LYS A 91 1.70 0.32 11.25
N LYS A 92 0.87 0.95 12.08
CA LYS A 92 0.01 0.25 13.05
C LYS A 92 -0.99 -0.66 12.35
N MET A 93 -1.63 -0.19 11.28
CA MET A 93 -2.54 -0.99 10.46
C MET A 93 -1.80 -2.16 9.80
N ALA A 94 -0.62 -1.90 9.23
CA ALA A 94 0.21 -2.96 8.62
C ALA A 94 0.54 -4.07 9.63
N LEU A 95 0.97 -3.70 10.85
CA LEU A 95 1.23 -4.65 11.92
C LEU A 95 -0.03 -5.43 12.35
N ALA A 96 -1.18 -4.77 12.42
CA ALA A 96 -2.44 -5.43 12.76
C ALA A 96 -2.83 -6.47 11.70
N ILE A 97 -2.67 -6.15 10.42
CA ILE A 97 -2.93 -7.09 9.32
C ILE A 97 -1.98 -8.30 9.38
N GLN A 98 -0.68 -8.07 9.64
CA GLN A 98 0.29 -9.17 9.74
C GLN A 98 -0.06 -10.19 10.83
N LYS A 99 -0.72 -9.77 11.91
CA LYS A 99 -1.14 -10.65 13.01
C LYS A 99 -2.32 -11.56 12.65
N VAL A 100 -3.04 -11.26 11.57
CA VAL A 100 -4.23 -12.00 11.13
C VAL A 100 -4.06 -12.64 9.75
N LEU A 101 -2.87 -12.54 9.16
CA LEU A 101 -2.42 -13.20 7.93
C LEU A 101 -1.68 -14.49 8.26
#